data_AF-Q570N5-F1
#
_entry.id   AF-Q570N5-F1
#
_cell.length_a   1.000
_cell.length_b   1.000
_cell.length_c   1.000
_cell.angle_alpha   90.00
_cell.angle_beta   90.00
_cell.angle_gamma   90.00
#
_symmetry.space_group_name_H-M   'P 1'
#
loop_
_entity.id
_entity.type
_entity.pdbx_description
1 polymer ?
#
loop_
_entity_poly.entity_id
_entity_poly.type
_entity_poly.pdbx_seq_one_letter_code
_entity_poly.pdbx_strand_id
1 'polypeptide(L)' 'MKLTFKARAFSTQAKEKLEASGCTLTVLPGRKKWVKPSVAKNQARADEYFAKKRAAAAEAATSEPAASA' A
#
# COMPACT_ATOMS: atom_id res chain seq x y z
N MET A 1 28.13 6.26 4.49
CA MET A 1 28.06 5.28 3.38
C MET A 1 26.59 5.04 3.06
N LYS A 2 26.17 5.24 1.81
CA LYS A 2 24.78 5.08 1.37
C LYS A 2 24.63 3.66 0.81
N LEU A 3 23.93 2.80 1.55
CA LEU A 3 23.87 1.35 1.29
C LEU A 3 22.58 0.98 0.57
N THR A 4 22.63 -0.11 -0.21
CA THR A 4 21.47 -0.69 -0.88
C THR A 4 21.11 -2.02 -0.23
N PHE A 5 19.93 -2.10 0.39
CA PHE A 5 19.42 -3.31 1.02
C PHE A 5 18.39 -3.98 0.13
N LYS A 6 18.60 -5.26 -0.18
CA LYS A 6 17.64 -6.11 -0.89
C LYS A 6 17.17 -7.20 0.07
N ALA A 7 15.93 -7.11 0.52
CA ALA A 7 15.34 -8.07 1.46
C ALA A 7 13.84 -8.23 1.20
N ARG A 8 13.23 -9.33 1.66
CA ARG A 8 11.79 -9.57 1.47
C ARG A 8 10.91 -8.86 2.50
N ALA A 9 11.44 -8.64 3.70
CA ALA A 9 10.74 -7.98 4.78
C ALA A 9 11.71 -7.11 5.59
N PHE A 10 11.19 -6.02 6.14
CA PHE A 10 11.89 -5.10 7.03
C PHE A 10 11.02 -4.89 8.26
N SER A 11 11.62 -4.74 9.44
CA SER A 11 10.88 -4.25 10.61
C SER A 11 10.54 -2.77 10.43
N THR A 12 9.48 -2.29 11.09
CA THR A 12 9.04 -0.88 11.01
C THR A 12 10.16 0.08 11.41
N GLN A 13 10.80 -0.18 12.55
CA GLN A 13 11.93 0.60 13.05
C GLN A 13 13.13 0.59 12.09
N ALA A 14 13.42 -0.53 11.43
CA ALA A 14 14.52 -0.60 10.48
C ALA A 14 14.20 0.20 9.22
N LYS A 15 12.97 0.12 8.72
CA LYS A 15 12.55 0.86 7.52
C LYS A 15 12.69 2.38 7.75
N GLU A 16 12.18 2.88 8.87
CA GLU A 16 12.27 4.31 9.23
C GLU A 16 13.72 4.79 9.34
N LYS A 17 14.58 4.05 10.05
CA LYS A 17 15.99 4.44 10.23
C LYS A 17 16.79 4.35 8.93
N LEU A 18 16.49 3.39 8.08
CA LEU A 18 17.18 3.20 6.80
C LEU A 18 16.72 4.23 5.75
N GLU A 19 15.44 4.61 5.74
CA GLU A 19 14.93 5.71 4.91
C GLU A 19 15.48 7.07 5.39
N ALA A 20 15.50 7.31 6.71
CA ALA A 20 16.06 8.53 7.30
C ALA A 20 17.57 8.69 7.04
N SER A 21 18.32 7.58 7.03
CA SER A 21 19.73 7.59 6.64
C SER A 21 19.94 7.65 5.11
N GLY A 22 18.85 7.69 4.34
CA GLY A 22 18.87 7.80 2.89
C GLY A 22 19.39 6.55 2.18
N CYS A 23 19.29 5.37 2.82
CA CYS A 23 19.64 4.09 2.22
C CYS A 23 18.56 3.64 1.22
N THR A 24 18.96 2.89 0.19
CA THR A 24 18.03 2.36 -0.81
C THR A 24 17.48 1.02 -0.35
N LEU A 25 16.15 0.91 -0.19
CA LEU A 25 15.46 -0.32 0.23
C LEU A 25 14.74 -0.93 -0.98
N THR A 26 15.09 -2.16 -1.35
CA THR A 26 14.36 -2.93 -2.37
C THR A 26 13.69 -4.12 -1.72
N VAL A 27 12.36 -4.14 -1.75
CA VAL A 27 11.57 -5.28 -1.29
C VAL A 27 11.51 -6.34 -2.38
N LEU A 28 12.08 -7.51 -2.12
CA LEU A 28 12.07 -8.61 -3.08
C LEU A 28 10.69 -9.27 -3.14
N PRO A 29 10.17 -9.59 -4.34
CA PRO A 29 8.90 -10.30 -4.47
C PRO A 29 8.98 -11.68 -3.82
N GLY A 30 7.90 -12.08 -3.15
CA GLY A 30 7.76 -13.44 -2.63
C GLY A 30 7.40 -14.44 -3.71
N ARG A 31 7.27 -15.72 -3.32
CA ARG A 31 6.70 -16.74 -4.22
C ARG A 31 5.22 -16.45 -4.46
N LYS A 32 4.83 -16.43 -5.74
CA LYS A 32 3.42 -16.28 -6.15
C LYS A 32 2.62 -17.46 -5.59
N LYS A 33 1.66 -17.18 -4.72
CA LYS A 33 0.74 -18.20 -4.22
C LYS A 33 -0.20 -18.59 -5.35
N TRP A 34 -0.30 -19.89 -5.64
CA TRP A 34 -1.31 -20.38 -6.56
C TRP A 34 -2.68 -20.26 -5.90
N VAL A 35 -3.61 -19.61 -6.60
CA VAL A 35 -4.97 -19.37 -6.12
C VAL A 35 -5.91 -19.79 -7.23
N LYS A 36 -7.00 -20.48 -6.86
CA LYS A 36 -8.02 -20.92 -7.83
C LYS A 36 -8.63 -19.69 -8.53
N PRO A 37 -8.99 -19.79 -9.83
CA PRO A 37 -9.55 -18.65 -10.57
C PRO A 37 -10.78 -18.00 -9.93
N SER A 38 -11.64 -18.79 -9.25
CA SER A 38 -12.80 -18.27 -8.53
C SER A 38 -12.42 -17.34 -7.36
N VAL A 39 -11.39 -17.70 -6.60
CA VAL A 39 -10.91 -16.87 -5.47
C VAL A 39 -10.27 -15.58 -5.99
N ALA A 40 -9.58 -15.63 -7.14
CA ALA A 40 -9.06 -14.43 -7.79
C ALA A 40 -10.18 -13.46 -8.22
N LYS A 41 -11.30 -13.97 -8.76
CA LYS A 41 -12.48 -13.14 -9.10
C LYS A 41 -13.11 -12.48 -7.88
N ASN A 42 -13.17 -13.20 -6.75
CA ASN A 42 -13.71 -12.65 -5.50
C ASN A 42 -12.84 -11.52 -4.95
N GLN A 43 -11.51 -11.67 -4.99
CA GLN A 43 -10.59 -10.62 -4.57
C GLN A 43 -10.74 -9.36 -5.45
N ALA A 44 -10.79 -9.53 -6.78
CA ALA A 44 -10.98 -8.42 -7.71
C ALA A 44 -12.31 -7.67 -7.45
N ARG A 45 -13.41 -8.41 -7.20
CA ARG A 45 -14.70 -7.80 -6.84
C ARG A 45 -14.63 -6.99 -5.55
N ALA A 46 -13.90 -7.47 -4.54
CA ALA A 46 -13.69 -6.75 -3.29
C ALA A 46 -12.87 -5.47 -3.51
N ASP A 47 -11.78 -5.56 -4.29
CA ASP A 47 -10.92 -4.43 -4.59
C ASP A 47 -11.69 -3.33 -5.34
N GLU A 48 -12.52 -3.69 -6.32
CA GLU A 48 -13.41 -2.75 -7.02
C GLU A 48 -14.41 -2.06 -6.09
N TYR A 49 -15.05 -2.82 -5.20
CA TYR A 49 -16.02 -2.26 -4.26
C TYR A 49 -15.36 -1.27 -3.30
N PHE A 50 -14.22 -1.63 -2.71
CA PHE A 50 -13.49 -0.74 -1.81
C PHE A 50 -12.84 0.44 -2.53
N ALA A 51 -12.44 0.29 -3.80
CA ALA A 51 -11.96 1.41 -4.60
C ALA A 51 -13.09 2.41 -4.87
N LYS A 52 -14.28 1.95 -5.29
CA LYS A 52 -15.46 2.80 -5.48
C LYS A 52 -15.86 3.51 -4.20
N LYS A 53 -15.87 2.80 -3.07
CA LYS A 53 -16.21 3.39 -1.77
C LYS A 53 -15.16 4.41 -1.29
N ARG A 54 -13.87 4.13 -1.46
CA ARG A 54 -12.80 5.09 -1.13
C ARG A 54 -12.83 6.32 -2.03
N ALA A 55 -13.12 6.16 -3.32
CA ALA A 55 -13.29 7.27 -4.25
C ALA A 55 -14.49 8.13 -3.86
N ALA A 56 -15.66 7.54 -3.62
CA ALA A 56 -16.84 8.27 -3.14
C ALA A 56 -16.61 8.96 -1.78
N ALA A 57 -15.85 8.33 -0.86
CA ALA A 57 -15.49 8.94 0.41
C ALA A 57 -14.49 10.11 0.24
N ALA A 58 -13.54 9.98 -0.69
CA ALA A 58 -12.64 11.08 -1.04
C ALA A 58 -13.39 12.23 -1.72
N GLU A 59 -14.34 11.94 -2.61
CA GLU A 59 -15.22 12.92 -3.24
C GLU A 59 -16.09 13.65 -2.22
N ALA A 60 -16.71 12.90 -1.29
CA ALA A 60 -17.48 13.47 -0.19
C ALA A 60 -16.62 14.39 0.71
N ALA A 61 -15.40 13.97 1.04
CA ALA A 61 -14.44 14.76 1.81
C ALA A 61 -13.94 16.01 1.06
N THR A 62 -13.95 16.00 -0.28
CA THR A 62 -13.66 17.20 -1.10
C THR A 62 -14.88 18.07 -1.37
N SER A 63 -16.10 17.57 -1.16
CA SER A 63 -17.36 18.30 -1.38
C SER A 63 -17.97 18.93 -0.12
N GLU A 64 -17.33 18.79 1.05
CA GLU A 64 -17.61 19.68 2.18
C GLU A 64 -16.81 20.98 2.00
N PRO A 65 -17.48 22.12 1.70
CA PRO A 65 -16.81 23.40 1.66
C PRO A 65 -16.54 23.89 3.09
N ALA A 66 -15.57 24.77 3.21
CA ALA A 66 -15.28 25.56 4.39
C ALA A 66 -16.54 26.09 5.12
N ALA A 67 -16.80 25.56 6.32
CA ALA A 67 -17.57 26.17 7.42
C ALA A 67 -17.24 25.34 8.68
N SER A 68 -16.70 25.82 9.79
CA SER A 68 -16.62 27.17 10.36
C SER A 68 -15.46 27.23 11.37
N ALA A 69 -14.92 28.44 11.57
CA ALA A 69 -14.26 29.03 12.75
C ALA A 69 -13.50 28.12 13.75
#